data_AF-A0A1A8EYY7-F1
#
_entry.id   AF-A0A1A8EYY7-F1
#
_cell.length_a   1.000
_cell.length_b   1.000
_cell.length_c   1.000
_cell.angle_alpha   90.00
_cell.angle_beta   90.00
_cell.angle_gamma   90.00
#
_symmetry.space_group_name_H-M   'P 1'
#
loop_
_entity.id
_entity.type
_entity.pdbx_description
1 polymer ?
#
loop_
_entity_poly.entity_id
_entity_poly.type
_entity_poly.pdbx_seq_one_letter_code
_entity_poly.pdbx_strand_id
1 'polypeptide(L)'
;FSTGWSCGLHADWTELTNCVPVVMDKKDAQRNKRNFYYITMLRDPVSRYLSEWKHVQRGATWKTALHMCDGRSPTQEELPTCYSGDDWSGVTLKEFMNCQSNLANNRQVRMLADLSLVGCYNLSSMNESQRNHILLSSAMSNLKNMAFYGLTEFQRKTQY
;
A
#
# COMPACT_ATOMS: atom_id res chain seq x y z
N PHE A 1 -11.37 -14.61 0.45
CA PHE A 1 -10.44 -14.11 -0.59
C PHE A 1 -10.49 -15.08 -1.77
N SER A 2 -10.60 -14.58 -3.01
CA SER A 2 -10.68 -15.43 -4.21
C SER A 2 -9.35 -16.13 -4.53
N THR A 3 -8.21 -15.45 -4.33
CA THR A 3 -6.86 -15.96 -4.64
C THR A 3 -5.88 -15.84 -3.47
N GLY A 4 -6.36 -15.52 -2.26
CA GLY A 4 -5.53 -15.23 -1.09
C GLY A 4 -4.60 -14.03 -1.31
N TRP A 5 -3.43 -14.05 -0.66
CA TRP A 5 -2.38 -13.04 -0.76
C TRP A 5 -1.25 -13.48 -1.69
N SER A 6 -1.59 -13.90 -2.92
CA SER A 6 -0.63 -14.48 -3.88
C SER A 6 0.55 -13.56 -4.24
N CYS A 7 0.38 -12.24 -4.08
CA CYS A 7 1.40 -11.22 -4.36
C CYS A 7 1.87 -10.47 -3.11
N GLY A 8 1.60 -11.00 -1.91
CA GLY A 8 1.92 -10.34 -0.64
C GLY A 8 0.68 -9.85 0.11
N LEU A 9 0.81 -9.76 1.45
CA LEU A 9 -0.24 -9.23 2.32
C LEU A 9 -0.46 -7.75 2.03
N HIS A 10 -1.69 -7.37 1.67
CA HIS A 10 -2.03 -6.01 1.27
C HIS A 10 -1.13 -5.46 0.14
N ALA A 11 -0.81 -6.31 -0.84
CA ALA A 11 0.01 -5.95 -1.99
C ALA A 11 -0.43 -4.60 -2.61
N ASP A 12 0.51 -3.68 -2.73
CA ASP A 12 0.26 -2.34 -3.27
C ASP A 12 0.29 -2.29 -4.81
N TRP A 13 0.11 -1.10 -5.41
CA TRP A 13 0.16 -0.93 -6.86
C TRP A 13 1.48 -1.41 -7.47
N THR A 14 2.62 -1.13 -6.81
CA THR A 14 3.94 -1.53 -7.28
C THR A 14 4.09 -3.04 -7.21
N GLU A 15 3.62 -3.68 -6.14
CA GLU A 15 3.64 -5.13 -5.99
C GLU A 15 2.71 -5.84 -6.98
N LEU A 16 1.46 -5.39 -7.09
CA LEU A 16 0.43 -6.03 -7.91
C LEU A 16 0.76 -5.97 -9.40
N THR A 17 1.16 -4.80 -9.91
CA THR A 17 1.46 -4.63 -11.34
C THR A 17 2.66 -5.45 -11.81
N ASN A 18 3.63 -5.70 -10.92
CA ASN A 18 4.79 -6.53 -11.19
C ASN A 18 4.56 -8.04 -10.95
N CYS A 19 3.58 -8.42 -10.12
CA CYS A 19 3.34 -9.80 -9.72
C CYS A 19 2.16 -10.47 -10.45
N VAL A 20 1.02 -9.78 -10.57
CA VAL A 20 -0.25 -10.39 -11.03
C VAL A 20 -0.15 -11.02 -12.42
N PRO A 21 0.43 -10.36 -13.45
CA PRO A 21 0.55 -10.97 -14.77
C PRO A 21 1.29 -12.31 -14.73
N VAL A 22 2.41 -12.38 -14.01
CA VAL A 22 3.24 -13.58 -13.87
C VAL A 22 2.49 -14.70 -13.14
N VAL A 23 1.78 -14.38 -12.05
CA VAL A 23 1.02 -15.37 -11.28
C VAL A 23 -0.14 -15.94 -12.08
N MET A 24 -0.85 -15.10 -12.84
CA MET A 24 -2.00 -15.53 -13.62
C MET A 24 -1.57 -16.34 -14.85
N ASP A 25 -0.47 -15.98 -15.50
CA ASP A 25 0.06 -16.71 -16.65
C ASP A 25 0.59 -18.10 -16.29
N LYS A 26 1.07 -18.30 -15.07
CA LYS A 26 1.47 -19.64 -14.59
C LYS A 26 0.28 -20.57 -14.31
N LYS A 27 -0.91 -20.03 -14.04
CA LYS A 27 -2.09 -20.81 -13.63
C LYS A 27 -2.90 -21.37 -14.80
N ASP A 28 -2.73 -20.84 -16.00
CA ASP A 28 -3.53 -21.19 -17.17
C ASP A 28 -2.62 -21.44 -18.38
N ALA A 29 -2.77 -22.60 -19.02
CA ALA A 29 -1.94 -23.03 -20.15
C ALA A 29 -2.17 -22.22 -21.45
N GLN A 30 -3.18 -21.35 -21.50
CA GLN A 30 -3.47 -20.50 -22.66
C GLN A 30 -2.88 -19.09 -22.49
N ARG A 31 -1.83 -18.79 -23.27
CA ARG A 31 -1.18 -17.49 -23.38
C ARG A 31 -1.99 -16.47 -24.20
N ASN A 32 -3.28 -16.32 -23.91
CA ASN A 32 -4.07 -15.25 -24.51
C ASN A 32 -3.72 -13.91 -23.81
N LYS A 33 -3.75 -12.80 -24.55
CA LYS A 33 -3.60 -11.46 -23.95
C LYS A 33 -4.73 -11.26 -22.92
N ARG A 34 -4.37 -11.21 -21.63
CA ARG A 34 -5.31 -10.94 -20.54
C ARG A 34 -5.43 -9.44 -20.31
N ASN A 35 -6.66 -8.99 -20.10
CA ASN A 35 -6.93 -7.63 -19.64
C ASN A 35 -7.04 -7.66 -18.11
N PHE A 36 -6.23 -6.85 -17.42
CA PHE A 36 -6.30 -6.68 -15.97
C PHE A 36 -7.02 -5.37 -15.63
N TYR A 37 -8.14 -5.48 -14.94
CA TYR A 37 -8.94 -4.34 -14.50
C TYR A 37 -8.71 -4.12 -13.01
N TYR A 38 -7.82 -3.18 -12.68
CA TYR A 38 -7.52 -2.83 -11.29
C TYR A 38 -8.64 -1.97 -10.70
N ILE A 39 -9.00 -2.26 -9.45
CA ILE A 39 -10.00 -1.52 -8.67
C ILE A 39 -9.51 -1.30 -7.24
N THR A 40 -10.02 -0.26 -6.58
CA THR A 40 -9.69 0.01 -5.16
C THR A 40 -10.80 0.73 -4.40
N MET A 41 -10.63 0.87 -3.09
CA MET A 41 -11.50 1.64 -2.21
C MET A 41 -10.67 2.68 -1.45
N LEU A 42 -11.14 3.92 -1.41
CA LEU A 42 -10.55 4.98 -0.60
C LEU A 42 -11.45 5.37 0.57
N ARG A 43 -10.86 6.07 1.52
CA ARG A 43 -11.54 6.63 2.68
C ARG A 43 -10.92 7.98 3.02
N ASP A 44 -11.73 8.88 3.55
CA ASP A 44 -11.28 10.11 4.21
C ASP A 44 -10.02 9.85 5.06
N PRO A 45 -8.90 10.57 4.83
CA PRO A 45 -7.62 10.27 5.44
C PRO A 45 -7.65 10.26 6.97
N VAL A 46 -8.40 11.17 7.62
CA VAL A 46 -8.46 11.26 9.08
C VAL A 46 -9.17 10.03 9.64
N SER A 47 -10.36 9.73 9.12
CA SER A 47 -11.14 8.54 9.50
C SER A 47 -10.37 7.24 9.27
N ARG A 48 -9.67 7.16 8.14
CA ARG A 48 -8.83 6.01 7.78
C ARG A 48 -7.63 5.86 8.72
N TYR A 49 -6.94 6.95 9.05
CA TYR A 49 -5.79 6.96 9.94
C TYR A 49 -6.18 6.55 11.37
N LEU A 50 -7.26 7.13 11.92
CA LEU A 50 -7.79 6.77 13.23
C LEU A 50 -8.27 5.32 13.28
N SER A 51 -8.88 4.83 12.20
CA SER A 51 -9.29 3.43 12.08
C SER A 51 -8.09 2.48 12.08
N GLU A 52 -6.98 2.87 11.44
CA GLU A 52 -5.75 2.09 11.45
C GLU A 52 -5.11 2.08 12.84
N TRP A 53 -5.00 3.25 13.49
CA TRP A 53 -4.53 3.34 14.88
C TRP A 53 -5.31 2.39 15.79
N LYS A 54 -6.64 2.41 15.73
CA LYS A 54 -7.47 1.48 16.53
C LYS A 54 -7.27 0.01 16.19
N HIS A 55 -6.83 -0.32 14.97
CA HIS A 55 -6.50 -1.69 14.59
C HIS A 55 -5.13 -2.11 15.13
N VAL A 56 -4.15 -1.21 15.05
CA VAL A 56 -2.81 -1.41 15.59
C VAL A 56 -2.83 -1.52 17.11
N GLN A 57 -3.60 -0.64 17.78
CA GLN A 57 -3.81 -0.66 19.23
C GLN A 57 -4.33 -2.01 19.75
N ARG A 58 -5.04 -2.80 18.92
CA ARG A 58 -5.53 -4.15 19.24
C ARG A 58 -4.68 -5.29 18.66
N GLY A 59 -3.45 -5.02 18.24
CA GLY A 59 -2.44 -6.02 17.85
C GLY A 59 -2.20 -6.18 16.34
N ALA A 60 -2.82 -5.38 15.46
CA ALA A 60 -2.50 -5.46 14.04
C ALA A 60 -1.12 -4.88 13.73
N THR A 61 -0.32 -5.59 12.94
CA THR A 61 1.02 -5.15 12.50
C THR A 61 1.18 -5.15 10.99
N TRP A 62 0.51 -6.09 10.30
CA TRP A 62 0.77 -6.43 8.90
C TRP A 62 2.25 -6.73 8.61
N LYS A 63 3.00 -7.21 9.61
CA LYS A 63 4.46 -7.44 9.54
C LYS A 63 4.93 -8.45 8.50
N THR A 64 4.01 -9.20 7.90
CA THR A 64 4.27 -10.16 6.82
C THR A 64 4.03 -9.57 5.41
N ALA A 65 3.73 -8.27 5.31
CA ALA A 65 3.74 -7.56 4.03
C ALA A 65 5.16 -7.55 3.45
N LEU A 66 5.28 -7.81 2.15
CA LEU A 66 6.58 -7.99 1.49
C LEU A 66 7.22 -6.65 1.13
N HIS A 67 6.41 -5.64 0.80
CA HIS A 67 6.86 -4.32 0.37
C HIS A 67 7.80 -4.39 -0.84
N MET A 68 7.52 -5.31 -1.78
CA MET A 68 8.37 -5.53 -2.94
C MET A 68 8.42 -4.30 -3.85
N CYS A 69 9.63 -3.83 -4.14
CA CYS A 69 9.90 -2.77 -5.09
C CYS A 69 11.27 -3.01 -5.73
N ASP A 70 11.39 -2.81 -7.04
CA ASP A 70 12.59 -3.13 -7.84
C ASP A 70 13.16 -4.54 -7.57
N GLY A 71 12.26 -5.52 -7.41
CA GLY A 71 12.62 -6.92 -7.28
C GLY A 71 13.13 -7.36 -5.89
N ARG A 72 13.06 -6.49 -4.86
CA ARG A 72 13.45 -6.85 -3.48
C ARG A 72 12.52 -6.23 -2.43
N SER A 73 12.55 -6.80 -1.22
CA SER A 73 11.97 -6.21 -0.01
C SER A 73 12.93 -5.15 0.58
N PRO A 74 12.41 -4.14 1.29
CA PRO A 74 13.23 -3.16 1.99
C PRO A 74 13.97 -3.81 3.17
N THR A 75 15.13 -3.24 3.53
CA THR A 75 15.82 -3.59 4.76
C THR A 75 15.16 -2.94 5.99
N GLN A 76 15.53 -3.38 7.19
CA GLN A 76 15.08 -2.74 8.44
C GLN A 76 15.58 -1.29 8.57
N GLU A 77 16.67 -0.93 7.88
CA GLU A 77 17.19 0.45 7.83
C GLU A 77 16.32 1.34 6.92
N GLU A 78 15.86 0.80 5.79
CA GLU A 78 14.98 1.49 4.85
C GLU A 78 13.54 1.61 5.39
N LEU A 79 13.08 0.62 6.17
CA LEU A 79 11.75 0.58 6.74
C LEU A 79 11.81 0.13 8.22
N PRO A 80 12.16 1.03 9.15
CA PRO A 80 12.25 0.69 10.56
C PRO A 80 10.86 0.55 11.21
N THR A 81 10.73 -0.41 12.12
CA THR A 81 9.50 -0.66 12.88
C THR A 81 9.27 0.41 13.96
N CYS A 82 8.00 0.75 14.19
CA CYS A 82 7.61 1.70 15.25
C CYS A 82 7.48 1.07 16.65
N TYR A 83 7.67 -0.24 16.76
CA TYR A 83 7.47 -1.01 17.98
C TYR A 83 8.61 -2.00 18.18
N SER A 84 8.77 -2.43 19.43
CA SER A 84 9.64 -3.51 19.84
C SER A 84 8.82 -4.76 20.18
N GLY A 85 9.40 -5.95 20.02
CA GLY A 85 8.70 -7.21 20.27
C GLY A 85 7.75 -7.59 19.13
N ASP A 86 6.61 -8.21 19.49
CA ASP A 86 5.74 -8.88 18.52
C ASP A 86 4.77 -7.96 17.78
N ASP A 87 4.27 -6.92 18.46
CA ASP A 87 3.29 -5.97 17.94
C ASP A 87 3.33 -4.60 18.65
N TRP A 88 2.41 -3.71 18.27
CA TRP A 88 2.25 -2.37 18.85
C TRP A 88 0.93 -2.23 19.61
N SER A 89 0.52 -3.30 20.30
CA SER A 89 -0.71 -3.33 21.12
C SER A 89 -0.66 -2.28 22.24
N GLY A 90 -1.82 -1.71 22.57
CA GLY A 90 -1.94 -0.68 23.61
C GLY A 90 -1.47 0.73 23.22
N VAL A 91 -0.83 0.92 22.06
CA VAL A 91 -0.28 2.23 21.63
C VAL A 91 -1.32 3.36 21.72
N THR A 92 -0.93 4.48 22.33
CA THR A 92 -1.76 5.68 22.38
C THR A 92 -1.78 6.39 21.02
N LEU A 93 -2.79 7.23 20.77
CA LEU A 93 -2.83 8.01 19.52
C LEU A 93 -1.59 8.92 19.38
N LYS A 94 -1.12 9.49 20.48
CA LYS A 94 0.06 10.37 20.50
C LYS A 94 1.33 9.62 20.07
N GLU A 95 1.57 8.43 20.63
CA GLU A 95 2.72 7.60 20.24
C GLU A 95 2.61 7.13 18.80
N PHE A 96 1.41 6.74 18.36
CA PHE A 96 1.14 6.34 16.99
C PHE A 96 1.50 7.44 15.98
N MET A 97 1.14 8.69 16.29
CA MET A 97 1.46 9.86 15.47
C MET A 97 2.93 10.28 15.53
N ASN A 98 3.63 9.99 16.62
CA ASN A 98 5.01 10.43 16.83
C ASN A 98 6.06 9.54 16.14
N CYS A 99 5.71 8.33 15.72
CA CYS A 99 6.63 7.49 14.96
C CYS A 99 6.77 7.99 13.51
N GLN A 100 7.97 8.42 13.14
CA GLN A 100 8.27 8.95 11.80
C GLN A 100 8.12 7.90 10.69
N SER A 101 8.48 6.64 10.96
CA SER A 101 8.37 5.53 10.00
C SER A 101 6.99 4.85 9.98
N ASN A 102 5.97 5.43 10.63
CA ASN A 102 4.64 4.82 10.68
C ASN A 102 4.04 4.72 9.27
N LEU A 103 3.86 3.48 8.79
CA LEU A 103 3.27 3.19 7.48
C LEU A 103 1.80 3.61 7.34
N ALA A 104 1.12 4.02 8.42
CA ALA A 104 -0.17 4.67 8.34
C ALA A 104 -0.08 6.06 7.68
N ASN A 105 1.06 6.75 7.80
CA ASN A 105 1.29 8.06 7.20
C ASN A 105 1.23 7.94 5.67
N ASN A 106 0.33 8.72 5.06
CA ASN A 106 0.11 8.74 3.61
C ASN A 106 -0.08 7.35 2.96
N ARG A 107 -0.65 6.37 3.68
CA ARG A 107 -0.82 4.99 3.20
C ARG A 107 -1.48 4.90 1.83
N GLN A 108 -2.57 5.65 1.59
CA GLN A 108 -3.29 5.60 0.31
C GLN A 108 -2.42 6.07 -0.86
N VAL A 109 -1.68 7.18 -0.67
CA VAL A 109 -0.76 7.68 -1.71
C VAL A 109 0.36 6.68 -1.94
N ARG A 110 1.03 6.22 -0.88
CA ARG A 110 2.13 5.25 -0.99
C ARG A 110 1.70 3.96 -1.69
N MET A 111 0.51 3.43 -1.34
CA MET A 111 0.05 2.15 -1.89
C MET A 111 -0.54 2.26 -3.31
N LEU A 112 -0.79 3.46 -3.82
CA LEU A 112 -1.30 3.69 -5.18
C LEU A 112 -0.22 4.19 -6.14
N ALA A 113 0.86 4.76 -5.62
CA ALA A 113 1.96 5.25 -6.42
C ALA A 113 2.84 4.09 -6.93
N ASP A 114 3.53 4.36 -8.03
CA ASP A 114 4.71 3.61 -8.43
C ASP A 114 5.90 4.05 -7.57
N LEU A 115 6.33 3.17 -6.66
CA LEU A 115 7.41 3.47 -5.73
C LEU A 115 8.79 3.45 -6.40
N SER A 116 8.94 2.78 -7.56
CA SER A 116 10.22 2.76 -8.30
C SER A 116 10.63 4.17 -8.75
N LEU A 117 9.65 5.05 -9.02
CA LEU A 117 9.88 6.44 -9.40
C LEU A 117 10.60 7.28 -8.34
N VAL A 118 10.61 6.82 -7.08
CA VAL A 118 11.21 7.53 -5.95
C VAL A 118 12.29 6.73 -5.23
N GLY A 119 12.91 5.76 -5.91
CA GLY A 119 13.93 4.90 -5.30
C GLY A 119 13.35 3.98 -4.22
N CYS A 120 12.10 3.53 -4.40
CA CYS A 120 11.40 2.64 -3.48
C CYS A 120 11.31 3.20 -2.04
N TYR A 121 11.87 2.47 -1.09
CA TYR A 121 11.90 2.81 0.34
C TYR A 121 13.20 3.53 0.74
N ASN A 122 14.13 3.76 -0.20
CA ASN A 122 15.33 4.54 0.08
C ASN A 122 15.00 6.05 0.07
N LEU A 123 14.77 6.58 1.27
CA LEU A 123 14.44 8.00 1.48
C LEU A 123 15.57 8.96 1.14
N SER A 124 16.82 8.48 1.04
CA SER A 124 18.00 9.29 0.72
C SER A 124 18.22 9.45 -0.79
N SER A 125 17.42 8.76 -1.62
CA SER A 125 17.56 8.82 -3.09
C SER A 125 17.23 10.18 -3.69
N MET A 126 16.38 10.96 -3.02
CA MET A 126 15.99 12.30 -3.45
C MET A 126 15.39 13.13 -2.32
N ASN A 127 15.23 14.42 -2.58
CA ASN A 127 14.69 15.41 -1.66
C ASN A 127 13.22 15.10 -1.33
N GLU A 128 12.81 15.29 -0.08
CA GLU A 128 11.45 14.95 0.38
C GLU A 128 10.36 15.69 -0.41
N SER A 129 10.54 16.99 -0.67
CA SER A 129 9.55 17.77 -1.43
C SER A 129 9.35 17.23 -2.85
N GLN A 130 10.44 16.86 -3.52
CA GLN A 130 10.39 16.25 -4.86
C GLN A 130 9.72 14.88 -4.79
N ARG A 131 10.12 14.05 -3.82
CA ARG A 131 9.53 12.73 -3.57
C ARG A 131 8.02 12.81 -3.38
N ASN A 132 7.56 13.74 -2.55
CA ASN A 132 6.14 13.92 -2.23
C ASN A 132 5.33 14.33 -3.47
N HIS A 133 5.87 15.22 -4.32
CA HIS A 133 5.22 15.58 -5.59
C HIS A 133 5.10 14.40 -6.55
N ILE A 134 6.17 13.61 -6.70
CA ILE A 134 6.17 12.43 -7.58
C ILE A 134 5.16 11.39 -7.09
N LEU A 135 5.17 11.07 -5.79
CA LEU A 135 4.23 10.12 -5.19
C LEU A 135 2.77 10.53 -5.37
N LEU A 136 2.45 11.81 -5.11
CA LEU A 136 1.09 12.31 -5.27
C LEU A 136 0.64 12.24 -6.73
N SER A 137 1.48 12.70 -7.66
CA SER A 137 1.20 12.68 -9.09
C SER A 137 0.99 11.26 -9.61
N SER A 138 1.87 10.34 -9.22
CA SER A 138 1.79 8.91 -9.58
C SER A 138 0.52 8.27 -9.03
N ALA A 139 0.20 8.46 -7.74
CA ALA A 139 -1.00 7.93 -7.12
C ALA A 139 -2.29 8.45 -7.79
N MET A 140 -2.34 9.74 -8.12
CA MET A 140 -3.49 10.34 -8.83
C MET A 140 -3.64 9.77 -10.24
N SER A 141 -2.54 9.64 -10.97
CA SER A 141 -2.53 9.05 -12.31
C SER A 141 -3.00 7.59 -12.29
N ASN A 142 -2.42 6.78 -11.40
CA ASN A 142 -2.75 5.36 -11.28
C ASN A 142 -4.21 5.15 -10.87
N LEU A 143 -4.69 5.90 -9.87
CA LEU A 143 -6.09 5.84 -9.43
C LEU A 143 -7.06 6.22 -10.56
N LYS A 144 -6.77 7.30 -11.30
CA LYS A 144 -7.61 7.77 -12.41
C LYS A 144 -7.68 6.75 -13.57
N ASN A 145 -6.61 5.99 -13.78
CA ASN A 145 -6.51 5.01 -14.85
C ASN A 145 -6.96 3.59 -14.43
N MET A 146 -7.33 3.38 -13.15
CA MET A 146 -8.00 2.15 -12.72
C MET A 146 -9.36 2.02 -13.40
N ALA A 147 -9.83 0.78 -13.53
CA ALA A 147 -11.14 0.52 -14.12
C ALA A 147 -12.28 1.13 -13.28
N PHE A 148 -12.09 1.16 -11.96
CA PHE A 148 -13.04 1.73 -11.01
C PHE A 148 -12.35 1.99 -9.67
N TYR A 149 -12.81 2.99 -8.92
CA TYR A 149 -12.51 3.11 -7.50
C TYR A 149 -13.74 3.63 -6.74
N GLY A 150 -13.94 3.12 -5.53
CA GLY A 150 -15.03 3.52 -4.67
C GLY A 150 -14.57 4.36 -3.47
N LEU A 151 -15.52 5.06 -2.86
CA LEU A 151 -15.30 5.83 -1.63
C LEU A 151 -16.13 5.23 -0.50
N THR A 152 -15.48 4.98 0.64
CA THR A 152 -16.10 4.32 1.80
C THR A 152 -17.32 5.06 2.31
N GLU A 153 -17.34 6.40 2.22
CA GLU A 153 -18.47 7.24 2.65
C GLU A 153 -19.66 7.24 1.68
N PHE A 154 -19.51 6.71 0.47
CA PHE A 154 -20.56 6.66 -0.56
C PHE A 154 -20.86 5.23 -1.01
N GLN A 155 -21.22 4.35 -0.06
CA GLN A 155 -21.48 2.92 -0.30
C GLN A 155 -22.46 2.67 -1.45
N ARG A 156 -23.64 3.33 -1.45
CA ARG A 156 -24.63 3.14 -2.52
C ARG A 156 -24.09 3.59 -3.88
N LYS A 157 -23.39 4.73 -3.96
CA LYS A 157 -22.83 5.22 -5.23
C LYS A 157 -21.71 4.30 -5.75
N THR A 158 -20.97 3.67 -4.85
CA THR A 158 -19.88 2.73 -5.19
C THR A 158 -20.39 1.41 -5.77
N GLN A 159 -21.66 1.06 -5.55
CA GLN A 159 -22.27 -0.19 -6.00
C GLN A 159 -22.93 -0.10 -7.39
N TYR A 160 -23.01 1.10 -7.97
CA TYR A 160 -23.52 1.36 -9.32
C TYR A 160 -22.36 1.63 -10.27
#